data_AF-A0A9J7LTU7-F1
#
_entry.id   AF-A0A9J7LTU7-F1
#
_cell.length_a   1.000
_cell.length_b   1.000
_cell.length_c   1.000
_cell.angle_alpha   90.00
_cell.angle_beta   90.00
_cell.angle_gamma   90.00
#
_symmetry.space_group_name_H-M   'P 1'
#
loop_
_entity.id
_entity.type
_entity.pdbx_description
1 polymer ?
#
loop_
_entity_poly.entity_id
_entity_poly.type
_entity_poly.pdbx_seq_one_letter_code
_entity_poly.pdbx_strand_id
1 'polypeptide(L)'
;MARYNPARYNPARYNMARYNMARYNMARYNTRPCGDFPWPDAAVEAVNCDYNYQHYNYPDVKGRCNVTCSDEDDLLVGPADLSYHGQYSQLSGTYVCSLANMTWLGEEPRCLGQYNSATVITNETTGTRLVGGEFYGCVELYDGVTGQWGPVKGWEISYWGTDHDKARMSWADLACRNLGFREGLATAGFRLANGVVRYRHTYYLQWRYRPSYPSTAPKFILSQSLPQWEGASLHVAIDRVVRGPCPDNDWDCRSDYDHMCLACAGERQHDDPQGM
;
A
#
# COMPACT_ATOMS: atom_id res chain seq x y z
N MET A 1 50.61 69.35 15.69
CA MET A 1 50.22 68.45 16.80
C MET A 1 49.00 67.67 16.37
N ALA A 2 49.04 66.35 16.46
CA ALA A 2 48.05 65.46 15.86
C ALA A 2 47.27 64.67 16.94
N ARG A 3 45.95 64.55 16.68
CA ARG A 3 44.98 63.49 17.08
C ARG A 3 44.55 63.34 18.54
N TYR A 4 43.23 63.34 18.76
CA TYR A 4 42.51 62.13 19.20
C TYR A 4 41.00 62.23 18.93
N ASN A 5 40.41 61.21 18.31
CA ASN A 5 38.96 61.01 18.21
C ASN A 5 38.70 59.52 18.46
N PRO A 6 38.05 59.11 19.57
CA PRO A 6 37.80 57.69 19.81
C PRO A 6 36.52 57.26 19.08
N ALA A 7 36.71 56.39 18.07
CA ALA A 7 35.63 55.70 17.39
C ALA A 7 34.92 54.70 18.32
N ARG A 8 33.59 54.66 18.20
CA ARG A 8 32.64 53.79 18.90
C ARG A 8 32.97 52.30 18.72
N TYR A 9 33.00 51.56 19.82
CA TYR A 9 33.00 50.09 19.86
C TYR A 9 31.56 49.59 19.64
N ASN A 10 31.31 48.77 18.61
CA ASN A 10 30.00 48.21 18.31
C ASN A 10 30.04 46.67 18.43
N PRO A 11 29.54 46.07 19.53
CA PRO A 11 29.60 44.62 19.76
C PRO A 11 28.39 43.92 19.13
N ALA A 12 28.17 44.07 17.82
CA ALA A 12 27.04 43.43 17.13
C ALA A 12 27.44 42.27 16.19
N ARG A 13 28.74 42.10 15.88
CA ARG A 13 29.19 41.12 14.88
C ARG A 13 29.61 39.75 15.42
N TYR A 14 29.76 39.58 16.74
CA TYR A 14 30.30 38.33 17.30
C TYR A 14 29.23 37.26 17.60
N ASN A 15 27.94 37.60 17.61
CA ASN A 15 26.87 36.66 17.97
C ASN A 15 26.20 35.97 16.77
N MET A 16 26.33 36.49 15.55
CA MET A 16 25.66 35.91 14.38
C MET A 16 26.40 34.66 13.85
N ALA A 17 27.72 34.58 14.03
CA ALA A 17 28.51 33.42 13.64
C ALA A 17 28.27 32.21 14.56
N ARG A 18 28.13 32.41 15.88
CA ARG A 18 27.85 31.31 16.83
C ARG A 18 26.45 30.72 16.66
N TYR A 19 25.44 31.55 16.36
CA TYR A 19 24.08 31.06 16.15
C TYR A 19 23.94 30.26 14.86
N ASN A 20 24.62 30.69 13.79
CA ASN A 20 24.64 29.97 12.52
C ASN A 20 25.49 28.68 12.59
N MET A 21 26.61 28.69 13.31
CA MET A 21 27.46 27.50 13.48
C MET A 21 26.80 26.45 14.39
N ALA A 22 25.95 26.85 15.36
CA ALA A 22 25.14 25.93 16.15
C ALA A 22 24.03 25.27 15.33
N ARG A 23 23.36 26.00 14.41
CA ARG A 23 22.39 25.41 13.47
C ARG A 23 23.05 24.48 12.45
N TYR A 24 24.23 24.85 11.93
CA TYR A 24 24.97 24.01 10.97
C TYR A 24 25.56 22.75 11.61
N ASN A 25 25.98 22.80 12.87
CA ASN A 25 26.54 21.63 13.58
C ASN A 25 25.46 20.74 14.23
N MET A 26 24.30 21.26 14.62
CA MET A 26 23.18 20.40 15.07
C MET A 26 22.55 19.60 13.92
N ALA A 27 22.60 20.10 12.68
CA ALA A 27 22.19 19.33 11.51
C ALA A 27 23.10 18.10 11.25
N ARG A 28 24.37 18.13 11.69
CA ARG A 28 25.32 17.00 11.55
C ARG A 28 25.15 15.89 12.60
N TYR A 29 24.43 16.16 13.69
CA TYR A 29 24.11 15.16 14.73
C TYR A 29 22.61 14.89 14.81
N ASN A 30 21.87 15.04 13.70
CA ASN A 30 20.49 14.59 13.68
C ASN A 30 20.49 13.05 13.75
N THR A 31 20.11 12.52 14.91
CA THR A 31 19.92 11.08 15.13
C THR A 31 18.75 10.53 14.32
N ARG A 32 17.89 11.39 13.78
CA ARG A 32 16.70 11.05 13.00
C ARG A 32 16.69 11.78 11.64
N PRO A 33 17.48 11.31 10.66
CA PRO A 33 17.59 11.98 9.35
C PRO A 33 16.25 12.12 8.62
N CYS A 34 15.35 11.13 8.71
CA CYS A 34 14.00 11.22 8.13
C CYS A 34 12.95 11.82 9.07
N GLY A 35 13.35 12.35 10.24
CA GLY A 35 12.41 12.73 11.30
C GLY A 35 11.78 11.54 12.00
N ASP A 36 10.66 11.79 12.68
CA ASP A 36 9.88 10.74 13.35
C ASP A 36 9.15 9.86 12.34
N PHE A 37 8.78 8.65 12.76
CA PHE A 37 7.96 7.75 11.94
C PHE A 37 6.61 8.44 11.59
N PRO A 38 6.23 8.49 10.31
CA PRO A 38 5.19 9.42 9.84
C PRO A 38 3.76 8.95 10.16
N TRP A 39 3.57 7.71 10.61
CA TRP A 39 2.25 7.15 10.92
C TRP A 39 2.13 6.75 12.41
N PRO A 40 2.12 7.73 13.33
CA PRO A 40 1.99 7.47 14.77
C PRO A 40 0.59 6.97 15.14
N ASP A 41 -0.42 7.35 14.36
CA ASP A 41 -1.84 7.02 14.57
C ASP A 41 -2.33 5.87 13.67
N ALA A 42 -1.41 5.12 13.06
CA ALA A 42 -1.80 3.98 12.25
C ALA A 42 -2.61 2.97 13.09
N ALA A 43 -3.63 2.37 12.47
CA ALA A 43 -4.44 1.31 13.07
C ALA A 43 -3.62 0.00 13.20
N VAL A 44 -2.65 0.01 14.11
CA VAL A 44 -1.72 -1.08 14.42
C VAL A 44 -1.54 -1.16 15.94
N GLU A 45 -1.12 -2.31 16.47
CA GLU A 45 -0.98 -2.46 17.93
C GLU A 45 0.24 -1.71 18.47
N ALA A 46 1.37 -1.76 17.76
CA ALA A 46 2.59 -1.09 18.19
C ALA A 46 3.53 -0.76 17.04
N VAL A 47 4.31 0.30 17.21
CA VAL A 47 5.44 0.64 16.34
C VAL A 47 6.70 0.72 17.18
N ASN A 48 7.73 -0.05 16.82
CA ASN A 48 9.03 -0.05 17.50
C ASN A 48 10.13 0.43 16.56
N CYS A 49 10.67 1.62 16.84
CA CYS A 49 11.68 2.28 16.02
C CYS A 49 13.05 2.32 16.68
N ASP A 50 14.05 1.79 15.96
CA ASP A 50 15.47 2.04 16.22
C ASP A 50 15.97 3.09 15.22
N TYR A 51 15.95 4.36 15.63
CA TYR A 51 16.42 5.48 14.80
C TYR A 51 17.95 5.49 14.61
N ASN A 52 18.70 4.79 15.46
CA ASN A 52 20.16 4.69 15.33
C ASN A 52 20.57 3.48 14.50
N TYR A 53 19.62 2.66 14.07
CA TYR A 53 19.86 1.52 13.21
C TYR A 53 20.67 1.93 11.97
N GLN A 54 21.78 1.25 11.73
CA GLN A 54 22.57 1.39 10.51
C GLN A 54 22.82 0.02 9.95
N HIS A 55 22.38 -0.22 8.72
CA HIS A 55 22.58 -1.52 8.10
C HIS A 55 24.01 -1.64 7.56
N TYR A 56 24.72 -2.70 7.94
CA TYR A 56 26.13 -2.89 7.55
C TYR A 56 26.32 -2.90 6.02
N ASN A 57 25.44 -3.58 5.28
CA ASN A 57 25.50 -3.63 3.82
C ASN A 57 24.88 -2.41 3.11
N TYR A 58 24.10 -1.58 3.81
CA TYR A 58 23.35 -0.46 3.24
C TYR A 58 23.63 0.82 4.01
N PRO A 59 24.76 1.48 3.73
CA PRO A 59 25.18 2.67 4.48
C PRO A 59 24.24 3.87 4.26
N ASP A 60 23.41 3.81 3.21
CA ASP A 60 22.35 4.75 2.87
C ASP A 60 21.05 4.51 3.67
N VAL A 61 20.99 3.48 4.51
CA VAL A 61 19.85 3.24 5.41
C VAL A 61 20.21 3.64 6.84
N LYS A 62 19.43 4.54 7.43
CA LYS A 62 19.59 4.97 8.82
C LYS A 62 18.26 5.14 9.54
N GLY A 63 17.97 4.21 10.44
CA GLY A 63 16.70 4.12 11.13
C GLY A 63 15.85 2.98 10.59
N ARG A 64 15.22 2.22 11.49
CA ARG A 64 14.31 1.13 11.16
C ARG A 64 13.15 1.09 12.13
N CYS A 65 11.93 0.94 11.63
CA CYS A 65 10.74 0.72 12.42
C CYS A 65 10.08 -0.61 12.06
N ASN A 66 9.70 -1.36 13.09
CA ASN A 66 8.88 -2.56 12.97
C ASN A 66 7.46 -2.23 13.44
N VAL A 67 6.49 -2.77 12.72
CA VAL A 67 5.07 -2.66 13.06
C VAL A 67 4.59 -4.00 13.58
N THR A 68 3.81 -3.95 14.65
CA THR A 68 3.09 -5.09 15.23
C THR A 68 1.60 -4.88 15.02
N CYS A 69 0.97 -5.90 14.45
CA CYS A 69 -0.47 -6.05 14.28
C CYS A 69 -1.04 -6.96 15.37
N SER A 70 -2.35 -7.18 15.36
CA SER A 70 -2.96 -8.11 16.29
C SER A 70 -2.63 -9.57 15.99
N ASP A 71 -2.77 -10.43 16.99
CA ASP A 71 -2.61 -11.88 16.84
C ASP A 71 -3.67 -12.49 15.91
N GLU A 72 -4.81 -11.80 15.72
CA GLU A 72 -5.87 -12.18 14.79
C GLU A 72 -5.61 -11.72 13.35
N ASP A 73 -4.63 -10.83 13.13
CA ASP A 73 -4.28 -10.31 11.81
C ASP A 73 -3.42 -11.30 11.02
N ASP A 74 -3.71 -11.39 9.72
CA ASP A 74 -3.06 -12.32 8.80
C ASP A 74 -1.88 -11.69 8.06
N LEU A 75 -2.04 -10.43 7.64
CA LEU A 75 -1.10 -9.73 6.77
C LEU A 75 -0.86 -8.30 7.25
N LEU A 76 0.35 -7.79 7.01
CA LEU A 76 0.69 -6.37 7.11
C LEU A 76 0.96 -5.83 5.70
N VAL A 77 0.27 -4.76 5.31
CA VAL A 77 0.55 -3.99 4.10
C VAL A 77 1.09 -2.61 4.47
N GLY A 78 1.77 -1.96 3.52
CA GLY A 78 2.40 -0.64 3.71
C GLY A 78 3.94 -0.66 3.73
N PRO A 79 4.64 -1.61 4.41
CA PRO A 79 6.10 -1.60 4.39
C PRO A 79 6.61 -1.75 2.96
N ALA A 80 7.70 -1.04 2.63
CA ALA A 80 8.31 -1.14 1.32
C ALA A 80 8.76 -2.58 1.04
N ASP A 81 8.39 -3.12 -0.13
CA ASP A 81 8.96 -4.37 -0.60
C ASP A 81 10.34 -4.13 -1.22
N LEU A 82 11.36 -4.27 -0.37
CA LEU A 82 12.75 -4.09 -0.78
C LEU A 82 13.37 -5.38 -1.36
N SER A 83 12.60 -6.47 -1.47
CA SER A 83 13.12 -7.76 -1.94
C SER A 83 13.58 -7.69 -3.40
N TYR A 84 12.96 -6.83 -4.21
CA TYR A 84 13.23 -6.71 -5.64
C TYR A 84 14.63 -6.18 -5.98
N HIS A 85 15.24 -5.38 -5.10
CA HIS A 85 16.60 -4.90 -5.32
C HIS A 85 17.67 -5.99 -5.07
N GLY A 86 17.27 -7.24 -4.79
CA GLY A 86 18.12 -8.43 -4.61
C GLY A 86 19.00 -8.39 -3.35
N GLN A 87 19.32 -7.18 -2.89
CA GLN A 87 20.23 -6.90 -1.79
C GLN A 87 19.42 -6.68 -0.49
N TYR A 88 18.29 -5.99 -0.53
CA TYR A 88 17.57 -5.54 0.68
C TYR A 88 16.52 -6.52 1.23
N SER A 89 16.50 -7.78 0.76
CA SER A 89 15.52 -8.80 1.20
C SER A 89 15.54 -9.04 2.72
N GLN A 90 16.62 -8.67 3.42
CA GLN A 90 16.71 -8.78 4.87
C GLN A 90 15.88 -7.73 5.64
N LEU A 91 15.46 -6.67 4.96
CA LEU A 91 14.70 -5.55 5.51
C LEU A 91 13.24 -5.54 5.08
N SER A 92 12.83 -6.48 4.22
CA SER A 92 11.44 -6.63 3.80
C SER A 92 10.51 -6.85 5.00
N GLY A 93 9.38 -6.12 5.01
CA GLY A 93 8.44 -6.09 6.13
C GLY A 93 8.83 -5.14 7.27
N THR A 94 9.84 -4.29 7.06
CA THR A 94 10.22 -3.21 7.98
C THR A 94 10.25 -1.88 7.26
N TYR A 95 9.98 -0.80 7.99
CA TYR A 95 10.14 0.55 7.47
C TYR A 95 11.58 0.99 7.71
N VAL A 96 12.20 1.56 6.69
CA VAL A 96 13.56 2.05 6.77
C VAL A 96 13.63 3.48 6.32
N CYS A 97 14.49 4.26 6.97
CA CYS A 97 14.75 5.62 6.57
C CYS A 97 15.92 5.64 5.56
N SER A 98 15.64 6.11 4.35
CA SER A 98 16.64 6.26 3.29
C SER A 98 17.32 7.61 3.40
N LEU A 99 18.65 7.62 3.46
CA LEU A 99 19.48 8.82 3.46
C LEU A 99 19.59 9.47 2.08
N ALA A 100 19.24 8.75 1.01
CA ALA A 100 19.31 9.28 -0.35
C ALA A 100 18.29 10.39 -0.57
N ASN A 101 17.08 10.21 -0.06
CA ASN A 101 15.97 11.16 -0.16
C ASN A 101 15.51 11.71 1.20
N MET A 102 16.08 11.22 2.31
CA MET A 102 15.74 11.60 3.68
C MET A 102 14.27 11.31 4.01
N THR A 103 13.71 10.21 3.48
CA THR A 103 12.32 9.79 3.77
C THR A 103 12.25 8.35 4.31
N TRP A 104 11.21 8.09 5.10
CA TRP A 104 10.79 6.73 5.40
C TRP A 104 10.26 6.06 4.13
N LEU A 105 10.70 4.85 3.86
CA LEU A 105 10.25 4.06 2.72
C LEU A 105 9.05 3.19 3.11
N GLY A 106 8.00 3.26 2.29
CA GLY A 106 6.74 2.55 2.49
C GLY A 106 5.54 3.51 2.48
N GLU A 107 4.39 2.98 2.84
CA GLU A 107 3.12 3.67 2.98
C GLU A 107 2.54 3.45 4.38
N GLU A 108 1.37 4.03 4.66
CA GLU A 108 0.73 3.87 5.96
C GLU A 108 0.48 2.39 6.29
N PRO A 109 0.97 1.87 7.44
CA PRO A 109 0.77 0.46 7.76
C PRO A 109 -0.70 0.17 8.01
N ARG A 110 -1.17 -0.93 7.42
CA ARG A 110 -2.49 -1.50 7.68
C ARG A 110 -2.37 -2.99 7.93
N CYS A 111 -2.98 -3.44 9.02
CA CYS A 111 -3.12 -4.85 9.33
C CYS A 111 -4.39 -5.37 8.67
N LEU A 112 -4.29 -6.51 7.99
CA LEU A 112 -5.42 -7.17 7.34
C LEU A 112 -5.72 -8.44 8.12
N GLY A 113 -6.95 -8.56 8.59
CA GLY A 113 -7.45 -9.75 9.24
C GLY A 113 -7.65 -10.93 8.28
N GLN A 114 -8.20 -12.00 8.85
CA GLN A 114 -8.64 -13.15 8.07
C GLN A 114 -9.71 -12.77 7.05
N TYR A 115 -9.76 -13.54 5.95
CA TYR A 115 -10.83 -13.39 4.96
C TYR A 115 -12.17 -13.80 5.55
N ASN A 116 -13.14 -12.89 5.55
CA ASN A 116 -14.50 -13.16 6.00
C ASN A 116 -15.49 -12.87 4.87
N SER A 117 -16.08 -13.92 4.29
CA SER A 117 -17.05 -13.79 3.20
C SER A 117 -18.39 -13.15 3.62
N ALA A 118 -18.64 -12.98 4.92
CA ALA A 118 -19.79 -12.24 5.43
C ALA A 118 -19.57 -10.72 5.39
N THR A 119 -18.32 -10.26 5.34
CA THR A 119 -17.98 -8.84 5.25
C THR A 119 -17.99 -8.41 3.79
N VAL A 120 -18.97 -7.59 3.41
CA VAL A 120 -19.17 -7.17 2.03
C VAL A 120 -19.38 -5.67 1.97
N ILE A 121 -18.63 -5.00 1.09
CA ILE A 121 -18.78 -3.58 0.78
C ILE A 121 -19.24 -3.48 -0.65
N THR A 122 -20.45 -2.97 -0.85
CA THR A 122 -21.03 -2.84 -2.19
C THR A 122 -21.18 -1.38 -2.58
N ASN A 123 -20.85 -1.09 -3.84
CA ASN A 123 -21.35 0.07 -4.55
C ASN A 123 -22.35 -0.41 -5.60
N GLU A 124 -23.65 -0.21 -5.31
CA GLU A 124 -24.75 -0.64 -6.17
C GLU A 124 -24.79 0.14 -7.49
N THR A 125 -24.36 1.42 -7.48
CA THR A 125 -24.33 2.27 -8.67
C THR A 125 -23.34 1.74 -9.70
N THR A 126 -22.20 1.24 -9.25
CA THR A 126 -21.18 0.68 -10.15
C THR A 126 -21.31 -0.82 -10.32
N GLY A 127 -22.21 -1.50 -9.58
CA GLY A 127 -22.32 -2.96 -9.56
C GLY A 127 -21.02 -3.65 -9.12
N THR A 128 -20.26 -3.02 -8.21
CA THR A 128 -18.96 -3.50 -7.73
C THR A 128 -19.04 -3.79 -6.25
N ARG A 129 -18.46 -4.89 -5.79
CA ARG A 129 -18.31 -5.16 -4.35
C ARG A 129 -16.94 -5.71 -4.00
N LEU A 130 -16.55 -5.49 -2.75
CA LEU A 130 -15.38 -6.07 -2.11
C LEU A 130 -15.85 -7.05 -1.05
N VAL A 131 -15.41 -8.30 -1.13
CA VAL A 131 -15.78 -9.37 -0.18
C VAL A 131 -14.54 -9.78 0.60
N GLY A 132 -14.60 -9.77 1.93
CA GLY A 132 -13.51 -10.23 2.79
C GLY A 132 -13.35 -9.43 4.09
N GLY A 133 -13.15 -8.12 3.97
CA GLY A 133 -12.87 -7.22 5.09
C GLY A 133 -13.37 -5.80 4.84
N GLU A 134 -13.10 -4.89 5.78
CA GLU A 134 -13.65 -3.52 5.79
C GLU A 134 -12.99 -2.56 4.78
N PHE A 135 -11.82 -2.91 4.27
CA PHE A 135 -11.13 -2.16 3.23
C PHE A 135 -10.26 -3.07 2.36
N TYR A 136 -10.38 -4.39 2.53
CA TYR A 136 -9.61 -5.38 1.81
C TYR A 136 -10.49 -6.57 1.46
N GLY A 137 -10.10 -7.35 0.47
CA GLY A 137 -10.86 -8.50 0.03
C GLY A 137 -10.71 -8.77 -1.45
N CYS A 138 -11.59 -9.59 -1.99
CA CYS A 138 -11.65 -9.91 -3.41
C CYS A 138 -12.80 -9.15 -4.08
N VAL A 139 -12.52 -8.60 -5.25
CA VAL A 139 -13.42 -7.76 -6.02
C VAL A 139 -14.34 -8.64 -6.87
N GLU A 140 -15.62 -8.30 -6.81
CA GLU A 140 -16.67 -8.96 -7.57
C GLU A 140 -17.50 -7.92 -8.30
N LEU A 141 -18.02 -8.32 -9.46
CA LEU A 141 -18.91 -7.51 -10.28
C LEU A 141 -20.27 -8.18 -10.40
N TYR A 142 -21.30 -7.36 -10.58
CA TYR A 142 -22.68 -7.81 -10.77
C TYR A 142 -22.98 -7.99 -12.26
N ASP A 143 -23.43 -9.18 -12.65
CA ASP A 143 -23.87 -9.45 -14.02
C ASP A 143 -25.37 -9.27 -14.13
N GLY A 144 -25.81 -8.17 -14.76
CA GLY A 144 -27.23 -7.88 -14.99
C GLY A 144 -27.97 -8.93 -15.83
N VAL A 145 -27.26 -9.80 -16.56
CA VAL A 145 -27.88 -10.87 -17.36
C VAL A 145 -28.25 -12.08 -16.50
N THR A 146 -27.33 -12.54 -15.64
CA THR A 146 -27.56 -13.70 -14.77
C THR A 146 -28.19 -13.32 -13.43
N GLY A 147 -28.13 -12.04 -13.05
CA GLY A 147 -28.54 -11.56 -11.73
C GLY A 147 -27.60 -12.02 -10.61
N GLN A 148 -26.35 -12.41 -10.95
CA GLN A 148 -25.39 -12.99 -10.04
C GLN A 148 -24.13 -12.13 -9.92
N TRP A 149 -23.51 -12.22 -8.74
CA TRP A 149 -22.16 -11.71 -8.50
C TRP A 149 -21.11 -12.72 -8.95
N GLY A 150 -19.99 -12.22 -9.44
CA GLY A 150 -18.92 -13.05 -9.95
C GLY A 150 -17.54 -12.43 -9.75
N PRO A 151 -16.48 -13.27 -9.64
CA PRO A 151 -15.13 -12.77 -9.44
C PRO A 151 -14.62 -12.03 -10.68
N VAL A 152 -13.81 -11.00 -10.41
CA VAL A 152 -12.91 -10.43 -11.40
C VAL A 152 -11.69 -11.35 -11.55
N LYS A 153 -11.42 -11.80 -12.78
CA LYS A 153 -10.43 -12.80 -13.18
C LYS A 153 -9.46 -12.25 -14.24
N GLY A 154 -8.47 -13.05 -14.63
CA GLY A 154 -7.32 -12.58 -15.43
C GLY A 154 -6.36 -11.71 -14.60
N TRP A 155 -6.52 -11.77 -13.27
CA TRP A 155 -5.73 -11.16 -12.20
C TRP A 155 -4.28 -11.63 -12.12
N GLU A 156 -3.66 -12.14 -13.19
CA GLU A 156 -2.46 -12.97 -13.04
C GLU A 156 -1.34 -12.12 -12.47
N ILE A 157 -0.82 -12.47 -11.28
CA ILE A 157 0.40 -11.89 -10.71
C ILE A 157 1.62 -12.73 -11.05
N SER A 158 2.20 -12.48 -12.23
CA SER A 158 3.40 -13.19 -12.65
C SER A 158 4.58 -12.92 -11.71
N TYR A 159 5.22 -13.99 -11.25
CA TYR A 159 6.31 -13.97 -10.26
C TYR A 159 7.59 -13.23 -10.72
N TRP A 160 7.68 -12.80 -11.97
CA TRP A 160 8.95 -12.51 -12.65
C TRP A 160 9.04 -11.18 -13.41
N GLY A 161 8.01 -10.32 -13.38
CA GLY A 161 8.02 -9.06 -14.15
C GLY A 161 7.65 -7.83 -13.34
N THR A 162 8.59 -6.90 -13.20
CA THR A 162 8.45 -5.61 -12.48
C THR A 162 7.38 -4.68 -13.00
N ASP A 163 7.15 -4.70 -14.31
CA ASP A 163 6.24 -3.73 -14.93
C ASP A 163 4.79 -4.06 -14.64
N HIS A 164 4.51 -5.31 -14.25
CA HIS A 164 3.16 -5.75 -13.95
C HIS A 164 2.65 -5.25 -12.61
N ASP A 165 3.50 -5.05 -11.60
CA ASP A 165 3.05 -4.64 -10.27
C ASP A 165 2.47 -3.22 -10.29
N LYS A 166 3.13 -2.31 -11.01
CA LYS A 166 2.63 -0.94 -11.22
C LYS A 166 1.32 -0.91 -12.00
N ALA A 167 1.25 -1.71 -13.06
CA ALA A 167 0.04 -1.79 -13.88
C ALA A 167 -1.12 -2.29 -13.02
N ARG A 168 -0.92 -3.35 -12.22
CA ARG A 168 -1.95 -3.93 -11.34
C ARG A 168 -2.43 -3.02 -10.23
N MET A 169 -1.56 -2.20 -9.66
CA MET A 169 -1.99 -1.15 -8.74
C MET A 169 -2.96 -0.17 -9.40
N SER A 170 -2.84 0.11 -10.71
CA SER A 170 -3.81 0.96 -11.42
C SER A 170 -5.20 0.34 -11.52
N TRP A 171 -5.32 -0.99 -11.67
CA TRP A 171 -6.61 -1.68 -11.59
C TRP A 171 -7.14 -1.71 -10.16
N ALA A 172 -6.27 -1.90 -9.17
CA ALA A 172 -6.65 -1.83 -7.76
C ALA A 172 -7.20 -0.43 -7.40
N ASP A 173 -6.53 0.63 -7.85
CA ASP A 173 -6.97 2.01 -7.70
C ASP A 173 -8.36 2.23 -8.30
N LEU A 174 -8.56 1.77 -9.54
CA LEU A 174 -9.84 1.88 -10.23
C LEU A 174 -10.97 1.22 -9.43
N ALA A 175 -10.74 0.01 -8.94
CA ALA A 175 -11.73 -0.73 -8.17
C ALA A 175 -12.01 -0.09 -6.80
N CYS A 176 -10.96 0.32 -6.07
CA CYS A 176 -11.09 1.02 -4.80
C CYS A 176 -11.89 2.32 -4.95
N ARG A 177 -11.61 3.11 -6.00
CA ARG A 177 -12.39 4.32 -6.31
C ARG A 177 -13.84 4.01 -6.66
N ASN A 178 -14.11 2.94 -7.42
CA ASN A 178 -15.48 2.52 -7.67
C ASN A 178 -16.20 2.09 -6.39
N LEU A 179 -15.49 1.67 -5.35
CA LEU A 179 -16.07 1.33 -4.05
C LEU A 179 -16.20 2.54 -3.10
N GLY A 180 -15.71 3.71 -3.51
CA GLY A 180 -15.74 4.95 -2.72
C GLY A 180 -14.52 5.17 -1.83
N PHE A 181 -13.47 4.37 -1.98
CA PHE A 181 -12.16 4.61 -1.35
C PHE A 181 -11.33 5.60 -2.18
N ARG A 182 -10.25 6.13 -1.60
CA ARG A 182 -9.40 7.12 -2.27
C ARG A 182 -8.59 6.49 -3.40
N GLU A 183 -7.98 5.35 -3.13
CA GLU A 183 -7.05 4.64 -4.01
C GLU A 183 -6.83 3.19 -3.53
N GLY A 184 -6.14 2.40 -4.33
CA GLY A 184 -5.62 1.09 -3.96
C GLY A 184 -4.42 1.25 -3.04
N LEU A 185 -4.41 0.47 -1.97
CA LEU A 185 -3.32 0.41 -1.01
C LEU A 185 -2.32 -0.68 -1.38
N ALA A 186 -2.81 -1.89 -1.66
CA ALA A 186 -1.92 -3.03 -1.87
C ALA A 186 -2.60 -4.18 -2.61
N THR A 187 -1.80 -4.95 -3.34
CA THR A 187 -2.17 -6.25 -3.93
C THR A 187 -1.42 -7.43 -3.29
N ALA A 188 -0.43 -7.12 -2.42
CA ALA A 188 0.35 -8.07 -1.66
C ALA A 188 0.65 -7.53 -0.25
N GLY A 189 0.94 -8.44 0.69
CA GLY A 189 1.29 -8.08 2.07
C GLY A 189 2.27 -9.05 2.70
N PHE A 190 2.83 -8.66 3.84
CA PHE A 190 3.74 -9.49 4.61
C PHE A 190 2.98 -10.39 5.57
N ARG A 191 3.27 -11.69 5.53
CA ARG A 191 2.61 -12.64 6.41
C ARG A 191 3.05 -12.47 7.86
N LEU A 192 2.05 -12.39 8.73
CA LEU A 192 2.23 -12.26 10.17
C LEU A 192 2.29 -13.63 10.85
N ALA A 193 2.97 -13.67 12.00
CA ALA A 193 2.80 -14.70 13.00
C ALA A 193 2.94 -14.05 14.38
N ASN A 194 1.88 -14.16 15.19
CA ASN A 194 1.77 -13.48 16.48
C ASN A 194 1.97 -11.96 16.33
N GLY A 195 1.20 -11.35 15.43
CA GLY A 195 1.24 -9.90 15.18
C GLY A 195 2.48 -9.36 14.46
N VAL A 196 3.55 -10.14 14.29
CA VAL A 196 4.81 -9.67 13.68
C VAL A 196 5.11 -10.34 12.35
N VAL A 197 5.80 -9.63 11.45
CA VAL A 197 6.20 -10.17 10.15
C VAL A 197 7.13 -11.38 10.33
N ARG A 198 6.68 -12.55 9.89
CA ARG A 198 7.42 -13.82 10.00
C ARG A 198 8.26 -14.11 8.76
N TYR A 199 7.70 -13.85 7.59
CA TYR A 199 8.34 -14.16 6.32
C TYR A 199 8.67 -12.85 5.60
N ARG A 200 9.89 -12.79 5.06
CA ARG A 200 10.40 -11.60 4.36
C ARG A 200 9.92 -11.50 2.91
N HIS A 201 9.09 -12.45 2.47
CA HIS A 201 8.47 -12.43 1.16
C HIS A 201 7.06 -11.87 1.29
N THR A 202 6.70 -11.00 0.36
CA THR A 202 5.33 -10.58 0.15
C THR A 202 4.48 -11.76 -0.32
N TYR A 203 3.24 -11.80 0.13
CA TYR A 203 2.22 -12.75 -0.26
C TYR A 203 1.12 -12.00 -0.98
N TYR A 204 0.84 -12.39 -2.21
CA TYR A 204 -0.28 -11.83 -2.95
C TYR A 204 -1.60 -12.17 -2.26
N LEU A 205 -2.45 -11.14 -2.14
CA LEU A 205 -3.75 -11.26 -1.48
C LEU A 205 -4.61 -12.33 -2.15
N GLN A 206 -4.53 -12.45 -3.48
CA GLN A 206 -5.24 -13.47 -4.24
C GLN A 206 -4.89 -14.91 -3.85
N TRP A 207 -3.63 -15.17 -3.47
CA TRP A 207 -3.23 -16.48 -2.99
C TRP A 207 -3.59 -16.70 -1.52
N ARG A 208 -3.71 -15.64 -0.73
CA ARG A 208 -4.08 -15.75 0.68
C ARG A 208 -5.57 -16.05 0.85
N TYR A 209 -6.43 -15.34 0.12
CA TYR A 209 -7.86 -15.32 0.40
C TYR A 209 -8.69 -16.35 -0.37
N ARG A 210 -8.32 -16.69 -1.61
CA ARG A 210 -8.88 -17.81 -2.43
C ARG A 210 -10.37 -18.12 -2.17
N PRO A 211 -11.27 -17.16 -2.38
CA PRO A 211 -12.71 -17.44 -2.28
C PRO A 211 -13.14 -18.50 -3.29
N SER A 212 -14.09 -19.33 -2.87
CA SER A 212 -14.71 -20.33 -3.74
C SER A 212 -16.01 -19.78 -4.33
N TYR A 213 -16.19 -20.00 -5.63
CA TYR A 213 -17.37 -19.55 -6.36
C TYR A 213 -18.12 -20.75 -6.96
N PRO A 214 -19.47 -20.70 -7.02
CA PRO A 214 -20.21 -21.72 -7.73
C PRO A 214 -19.82 -21.70 -9.22
N SER A 215 -19.80 -22.87 -9.86
CA SER A 215 -19.41 -22.99 -11.28
C SER A 215 -20.29 -22.15 -12.22
N THR A 216 -21.53 -21.87 -11.79
CA THR A 216 -22.50 -21.02 -12.49
C THR A 216 -22.22 -19.53 -12.40
N ALA A 217 -21.40 -19.08 -11.43
CA ALA A 217 -21.11 -17.66 -11.26
C ALA A 217 -20.47 -17.10 -12.54
N PRO A 218 -20.88 -15.89 -12.98
CA PRO A 218 -20.21 -15.20 -14.07
C PRO A 218 -18.77 -14.90 -13.69
N LYS A 219 -17.86 -14.88 -14.67
CA LYS A 219 -16.44 -14.59 -14.45
C LYS A 219 -16.07 -13.41 -15.34
N PHE A 220 -15.59 -12.33 -14.72
CA PHE A 220 -15.30 -11.08 -15.41
C PHE A 220 -13.81 -11.01 -15.72
N ILE A 221 -13.44 -11.24 -16.98
CA ILE A 221 -12.04 -11.31 -17.39
C ILE A 221 -11.54 -9.88 -17.65
N LEU A 222 -10.51 -9.46 -16.92
CA LEU A 222 -9.90 -8.15 -17.10
C LEU A 222 -9.23 -8.02 -18.47
N SER A 223 -9.33 -6.83 -19.04
CA SER A 223 -8.53 -6.42 -20.18
C SER A 223 -7.07 -6.26 -19.77
N GLN A 224 -6.17 -6.56 -20.71
CA GLN A 224 -4.72 -6.34 -20.56
C GLN A 224 -4.35 -4.85 -20.59
N SER A 225 -5.28 -3.96 -20.97
CA SER A 225 -5.10 -2.52 -21.00
C SER A 225 -6.02 -1.80 -20.03
N LEU A 226 -5.47 -0.93 -19.19
CA LEU A 226 -6.24 -0.07 -18.30
C LEU A 226 -6.98 1.01 -19.10
N PRO A 227 -8.27 1.27 -18.84
CA PRO A 227 -8.96 2.44 -19.39
C PRO A 227 -8.20 3.74 -19.04
N GLN A 228 -7.93 4.57 -20.04
CA GLN A 228 -7.09 5.77 -19.89
C GLN A 228 -7.88 7.08 -19.66
N TRP A 229 -9.20 7.01 -19.44
CA TRP A 229 -10.07 8.19 -19.35
C TRP A 229 -10.64 8.41 -17.94
N GLU A 230 -10.90 9.68 -17.61
CA GLU A 230 -11.34 10.10 -16.27
C GLU A 230 -12.79 9.67 -16.00
N GLY A 231 -13.02 8.99 -14.88
CA GLY A 231 -14.34 8.44 -14.53
C GLY A 231 -14.61 7.04 -15.08
N ALA A 232 -13.61 6.35 -15.62
CA ALA A 232 -13.73 4.95 -15.97
C ALA A 232 -14.20 4.10 -14.79
N SER A 233 -14.99 3.07 -15.08
CA SER A 233 -15.37 2.05 -14.11
C SER A 233 -14.65 0.73 -14.41
N LEU A 234 -14.56 -0.12 -13.41
CA LEU A 234 -13.98 -1.45 -13.51
C LEU A 234 -14.72 -2.29 -14.55
N HIS A 235 -16.02 -2.08 -14.73
CA HIS A 235 -16.81 -2.72 -15.79
C HIS A 235 -16.28 -2.42 -17.20
N VAL A 236 -15.73 -1.23 -17.44
CA VAL A 236 -15.14 -0.84 -18.73
C VAL A 236 -13.77 -1.50 -18.92
N ALA A 237 -13.11 -1.89 -17.82
CA ALA A 237 -11.87 -2.65 -17.86
C ALA A 237 -12.09 -4.15 -18.07
N ILE A 238 -13.34 -4.63 -18.19
CA ILE A 238 -13.65 -6.04 -18.47
C ILE A 238 -13.62 -6.29 -19.98
N ASP A 239 -12.75 -7.22 -20.41
CA ASP A 239 -12.65 -7.67 -21.80
C ASP A 239 -13.86 -8.54 -22.19
N ARG A 240 -14.19 -9.52 -21.34
CA ARG A 240 -15.31 -10.44 -21.57
C ARG A 240 -15.89 -11.00 -20.28
N VAL A 241 -17.14 -11.46 -20.35
CA VAL A 241 -17.83 -12.15 -19.25
C VAL A 241 -18.12 -13.59 -19.65
N VAL A 242 -17.63 -14.54 -18.86
CA VAL A 242 -17.88 -15.97 -19.07
C VAL A 242 -18.98 -16.45 -18.12
N ARG A 243 -20.12 -16.84 -18.68
CA ARG A 243 -21.30 -17.33 -17.94
C ARG A 243 -21.38 -18.85 -18.06
N GLY A 244 -20.74 -19.56 -17.13
CA GLY A 244 -20.65 -21.02 -17.12
C GLY A 244 -19.22 -21.54 -16.98
N PRO A 245 -18.96 -22.80 -17.39
CA PRO A 245 -17.61 -23.37 -17.38
C PRO A 245 -16.66 -22.57 -18.27
N CYS A 246 -15.42 -22.42 -17.83
CA CYS A 246 -14.39 -21.79 -18.64
C CYS A 246 -13.97 -22.71 -19.80
N PRO A 247 -13.71 -22.18 -21.00
CA PRO A 247 -13.11 -22.94 -22.09
C PRO A 247 -11.79 -23.58 -21.65
N ASP A 248 -11.49 -24.76 -22.17
CA ASP A 248 -10.30 -25.51 -21.74
C ASP A 248 -8.98 -24.77 -21.99
N ASN A 249 -8.93 -23.92 -23.01
CA ASN A 249 -7.78 -23.12 -23.40
C ASN A 249 -7.76 -21.70 -22.78
N ASP A 250 -8.74 -21.34 -21.95
CA ASP A 250 -8.86 -20.02 -21.35
C ASP A 250 -8.27 -20.02 -19.93
N TRP A 251 -6.96 -19.80 -19.84
CA TRP A 251 -6.23 -19.82 -18.57
C TRP A 251 -6.70 -18.73 -17.60
N ASP A 252 -6.92 -17.50 -18.10
CA ASP A 252 -7.40 -16.36 -17.30
C ASP A 252 -8.73 -16.67 -16.62
N CYS A 253 -9.62 -17.38 -17.32
CA CYS A 253 -10.90 -17.82 -16.76
C CYS A 253 -10.73 -18.99 -15.79
N ARG A 254 -9.95 -20.02 -16.18
CA ARG A 254 -9.82 -21.28 -15.44
C ARG A 254 -9.05 -21.16 -14.14
N SER A 255 -8.09 -20.23 -14.08
CA SER A 255 -7.20 -20.12 -12.93
C SER A 255 -7.98 -19.75 -11.66
N ASP A 256 -7.78 -20.54 -10.61
CA ASP A 256 -8.29 -20.27 -9.27
C ASP A 256 -7.39 -19.29 -8.50
N TYR A 257 -6.28 -18.87 -9.11
CA TYR A 257 -5.30 -17.99 -8.49
C TYR A 257 -5.39 -16.55 -8.95
N ASP A 258 -6.17 -16.26 -9.99
CA ASP A 258 -6.16 -14.97 -10.67
C ASP A 258 -7.37 -14.12 -10.32
N HIS A 259 -7.85 -14.27 -9.08
CA HIS A 259 -8.88 -13.42 -8.50
C HIS A 259 -8.33 -12.05 -8.16
N MET A 260 -9.10 -11.01 -8.45
CA MET A 260 -8.70 -9.66 -8.08
C MET A 260 -8.89 -9.39 -6.59
N CYS A 261 -7.85 -9.62 -5.77
CA CYS A 261 -7.88 -9.32 -4.34
C CYS A 261 -6.89 -8.23 -3.95
N LEU A 262 -7.37 -7.23 -3.20
CA LEU A 262 -6.66 -5.99 -2.91
C LEU A 262 -6.99 -5.46 -1.51
N ALA A 263 -6.26 -4.43 -1.10
CA ALA A 263 -6.60 -3.52 -0.02
C ALA A 263 -6.74 -2.10 -0.59
N CYS A 264 -7.62 -1.31 -0.01
CA CYS A 264 -7.89 0.08 -0.37
C CYS A 264 -7.40 1.03 0.73
N ALA A 265 -7.03 2.25 0.33
CA ALA A 265 -6.59 3.30 1.22
C ALA A 265 -7.67 4.39 1.40
N GLY A 266 -7.61 5.05 2.56
CA GLY A 266 -8.51 6.12 2.94
C GLY A 266 -9.84 5.64 3.52
N GLU A 267 -10.56 6.55 4.16
CA GLU A 267 -11.94 6.31 4.56
C GLU A 267 -12.85 6.33 3.34
N ARG A 268 -13.94 5.55 3.40
CA ARG A 268 -14.95 5.57 2.36
C ARG A 268 -15.63 6.93 2.38
N GLN A 269 -15.65 7.61 1.23
CA GLN A 269 -16.52 8.77 1.06
C GLN A 269 -17.95 8.25 1.04
N HIS A 270 -18.59 8.24 2.21
CA HIS A 270 -20.03 8.07 2.26
C HIS A 270 -20.65 9.30 1.61
N ASP A 271 -21.41 9.10 0.53
CA ASP A 271 -22.39 10.07 0.09
C ASP A 271 -23.41 10.20 1.22
N ASP A 272 -23.13 11.10 2.16
CA ASP A 272 -24.04 11.43 3.25
C ASP A 272 -25.29 12.05 2.61
N PRO A 273 -26.48 11.43 2.64
CA PRO A 273 -27.66 11.97 1.96
C PRO A 273 -28.23 13.21 2.67
N GLN A 274 -27.57 13.73 3.70
CA GLN A 274 -28.07 14.83 4.53
C GLN A 274 -27.53 16.18 4.04
N GLY A 275 -28.07 16.64 2.93
CA GLY A 275 -27.76 17.95 2.37
C GLY A 275 -28.76 18.46 1.34
N MET A 276 -30.05 18.11 1.47
CA MET A 276 -31.15 18.79 0.79
C MET A 276 -32.31 19.03 1.76
#